data_AF-A0A1Y5EXV4-F1
#
_entry.id   AF-A0A1Y5EXV4-F1
#
_cell.length_a   1.000
_cell.length_b   1.000
_cell.length_c   1.000
_cell.angle_alpha   90.00
_cell.angle_beta   90.00
_cell.angle_gamma   90.00
#
_symmetry.space_group_name_H-M   'P 1'
#
loop_
_entity.id
_entity.type
_entity.pdbx_description
1 polymer ?
#
loop_
_entity_poly.entity_id
_entity_poly.type
_entity_poly.pdbx_seq_one_letter_code
_entity_poly.pdbx_strand_id
1 'polypeptide(L)'
;MLSLSKRQQFIIGLLLVALMAFTRGHHFSTINHLPSATLAAFFLAGLYVSSKWLVPLLFVEAALLDYAAITFGGVSSFCVSPAYVMLIPAYGSLWLAGHWYAKKYQFNWHSLLPLSLSVVLATAISQVFSGGGFYFFSGRYTQPTLAEYGERFVNYFPSALSNIAFYLALAVAFHVIAVLAARASSVHQENKS
;
A
#
# COMPACT_ATOMS: atom_id res chain seq x y z
N MET A 1 -20.32 5.72 -2.38
CA MET A 1 -19.16 5.58 -3.30
C MET A 1 -18.32 6.83 -3.20
N LEU A 2 -17.02 6.67 -3.01
CA LEU A 2 -16.08 7.79 -2.99
C LEU A 2 -15.94 8.34 -4.42
N SER A 3 -16.64 9.44 -4.72
CA SER A 3 -16.67 10.04 -6.07
C SER A 3 -15.61 11.12 -6.17
N LEU A 4 -14.53 10.83 -6.89
CA LEU A 4 -13.46 11.78 -7.21
C LEU A 4 -13.43 12.08 -8.70
N SER A 5 -13.14 13.33 -9.05
CA SER A 5 -12.93 13.73 -10.45
C SER A 5 -11.72 13.00 -11.06
N LYS A 6 -11.73 12.80 -12.39
CA LYS A 6 -10.59 12.18 -13.11
C LYS A 6 -9.26 12.88 -12.82
N ARG A 7 -9.28 14.22 -12.68
CA ARG A 7 -8.09 15.02 -12.35
C ARG A 7 -7.55 14.69 -10.95
N GLN A 8 -8.41 14.58 -9.94
CA GLN A 8 -8.01 14.19 -8.59
C GLN A 8 -7.45 12.76 -8.57
N GLN A 9 -8.10 11.82 -9.25
CA GLN A 9 -7.59 10.44 -9.34
C GLN A 9 -6.21 10.37 -10.00
N PHE A 10 -5.99 11.17 -11.06
CA PHE A 10 -4.69 11.27 -11.72
C PHE A 10 -3.61 11.82 -10.79
N ILE A 11 -3.90 12.92 -10.08
CA ILE A 11 -2.97 13.51 -9.10
C ILE A 11 -2.66 12.50 -8.00
N ILE A 12 -3.66 11.81 -7.44
CA ILE A 12 -3.45 10.78 -6.42
C ILE A 12 -2.58 9.66 -6.98
N GLY A 13 -2.86 9.16 -8.19
CA GLY A 13 -2.04 8.14 -8.83
C GLY A 13 -0.56 8.55 -8.95
N LEU A 14 -0.30 9.80 -9.38
CA LEU A 14 1.05 10.34 -9.47
C LEU A 14 1.73 10.47 -8.10
N LEU A 15 0.98 10.91 -7.07
CA LEU A 15 1.47 10.98 -5.71
C LEU A 15 1.82 9.59 -5.14
N LEU A 16 1.03 8.56 -5.45
CA LEU A 16 1.28 7.19 -5.02
C LEU A 16 2.55 6.61 -5.66
N VAL A 17 2.74 6.84 -6.97
CA VAL A 17 3.97 6.48 -7.69
C VAL A 17 5.17 7.18 -7.06
N ALA A 18 5.12 8.51 -6.93
CA ALA A 18 6.20 9.28 -6.30
C ALA A 18 6.51 8.78 -4.88
N LEU A 19 5.47 8.52 -4.06
CA LEU A 19 5.62 8.01 -2.71
C LEU A 19 6.31 6.63 -2.67
N MET A 20 5.97 5.73 -3.60
CA MET A 20 6.67 4.44 -3.72
C MET A 20 8.13 4.63 -4.11
N ALA A 21 8.44 5.47 -5.10
CA ALA A 21 9.81 5.77 -5.50
C ALA A 21 10.67 6.29 -4.33
N PHE A 22 10.13 7.19 -3.50
CA PHE A 22 10.86 7.76 -2.36
C PHE A 22 11.04 6.80 -1.18
N THR A 23 10.10 5.89 -0.95
CA THR A 23 10.10 5.05 0.28
C THR A 23 10.58 3.63 0.05
N ARG A 24 10.54 3.14 -1.20
CA ARG A 24 11.08 1.82 -1.58
C ARG A 24 12.54 1.91 -2.03
N GLY A 25 12.97 3.05 -2.57
CA GLY A 25 14.36 3.28 -2.97
C GLY A 25 15.33 3.21 -1.77
N HIS A 26 16.28 2.26 -1.81
CA HIS A 26 17.24 2.02 -0.73
C HIS A 26 18.18 3.21 -0.43
N HIS A 27 18.48 4.04 -1.43
CA HIS A 27 19.27 5.27 -1.24
C HIS A 27 18.56 6.31 -0.36
N PHE A 28 17.23 6.32 -0.34
CA PHE A 28 16.46 7.30 0.44
C PHE A 28 15.95 6.71 1.76
N SER A 29 15.71 5.40 1.85
CA SER A 29 15.30 4.75 3.09
C SER A 29 16.40 4.74 4.17
N THR A 30 17.68 4.75 3.75
CA THR A 30 18.83 4.82 4.66
C THR A 30 19.10 6.23 5.20
N ILE A 31 18.77 7.28 4.44
CA ILE A 31 18.95 8.68 4.86
C ILE A 31 17.76 9.20 5.68
N ASN A 32 16.53 8.73 5.37
CA ASN A 32 15.30 9.26 5.96
C ASN A 32 14.54 8.29 6.88
N HIS A 33 15.01 7.07 7.12
CA HIS A 33 14.36 6.04 7.97
C HIS A 33 12.85 5.82 7.71
N LEU A 34 12.34 6.27 6.56
CA LEU A 34 10.92 6.19 6.27
C LEU A 34 10.52 4.75 5.98
N PRO A 35 9.44 4.24 6.60
CA PRO A 35 8.94 2.91 6.29
C PRO A 35 8.48 2.85 4.83
N SER A 36 8.59 1.68 4.20
CA SER A 36 8.11 1.51 2.82
C SER A 36 6.60 1.77 2.74
N ALA A 37 6.18 2.63 1.81
CA ALA A 37 4.78 2.93 1.57
C ALA A 37 4.10 1.93 0.63
N THR A 38 4.81 0.91 0.15
CA THR A 38 4.32 0.01 -0.92
C THR A 38 2.93 -0.56 -0.60
N LEU A 39 2.74 -1.15 0.60
CA LEU A 39 1.46 -1.77 0.94
C LEU A 39 0.31 -0.74 0.98
N ALA A 40 0.59 0.45 1.53
CA ALA A 40 -0.35 1.55 1.56
C ALA A 40 -0.68 2.05 0.15
N ALA A 41 0.31 2.15 -0.74
CA ALA A 41 0.11 2.61 -2.10
C ALA A 41 -0.83 1.70 -2.89
N PHE A 42 -0.68 0.38 -2.79
CA PHE A 42 -1.62 -0.56 -3.42
C PHE A 42 -3.03 -0.48 -2.82
N PHE A 43 -3.16 -0.36 -1.49
CA PHE A 43 -4.46 -0.18 -0.85
C PHE A 43 -5.14 1.14 -1.29
N LEU A 44 -4.41 2.25 -1.26
CA LEU A 44 -4.87 3.57 -1.63
C LEU A 44 -5.19 3.67 -3.12
N ALA A 45 -4.45 2.98 -3.99
CA ALA A 45 -4.76 2.87 -5.41
C ALA A 45 -6.13 2.21 -5.59
N GLY A 46 -6.44 1.14 -4.84
CA GLY A 46 -7.76 0.50 -4.86
C GLY A 46 -8.87 1.40 -4.31
N LEU A 47 -8.56 2.19 -3.29
CA LEU A 47 -9.52 3.10 -2.64
C LEU A 47 -9.88 4.32 -3.51
N TYR A 48 -8.88 4.96 -4.11
CA TYR A 48 -9.03 6.29 -4.71
C TYR A 48 -9.02 6.30 -6.24
N VAL A 49 -8.41 5.32 -6.89
CA VAL A 49 -8.19 5.34 -8.35
C VAL A 49 -9.04 4.27 -9.03
N SER A 50 -9.97 4.71 -9.88
CA SER A 50 -10.86 3.81 -10.62
C SER A 50 -10.16 3.07 -11.77
N SER A 51 -9.06 3.62 -12.29
CA SER A 51 -8.29 3.02 -13.37
C SER A 51 -7.50 1.81 -12.87
N LYS A 52 -7.83 0.63 -13.40
CA LYS A 52 -7.13 -0.62 -13.10
C LYS A 52 -5.69 -0.65 -13.63
N TRP A 53 -5.35 0.25 -14.57
CA TRP A 53 -3.99 0.37 -15.14
C TRP A 53 -2.95 0.87 -14.15
N LEU A 54 -3.35 1.53 -13.06
CA LEU A 54 -2.41 1.94 -12.02
C LEU A 54 -1.77 0.72 -11.33
N VAL A 55 -2.49 -0.39 -11.19
CA VAL A 55 -1.98 -1.60 -10.52
C VAL A 55 -0.76 -2.20 -11.23
N PRO A 56 -0.81 -2.55 -12.53
CA PRO A 56 0.37 -3.04 -13.23
C PRO A 56 1.49 -1.99 -13.29
N LEU A 57 1.17 -0.69 -13.34
CA LEU A 57 2.18 0.36 -13.27
C LEU A 57 2.95 0.33 -11.94
N LEU A 58 2.27 0.23 -10.79
CA LEU A 58 2.90 0.13 -9.47
C LEU A 58 3.72 -1.17 -9.31
N PHE A 59 3.30 -2.26 -9.95
CA PHE A 59 4.09 -3.50 -9.99
C PHE A 59 5.38 -3.33 -10.79
N VAL A 60 5.30 -2.74 -11.98
CA VAL A 60 6.47 -2.46 -12.82
C VAL A 60 7.42 -1.51 -12.09
N GLU A 61 6.89 -0.46 -11.47
CA GLU A 61 7.66 0.47 -10.65
C GLU A 61 8.38 -0.26 -9.50
N ALA A 62 7.68 -1.11 -8.74
CA ALA A 62 8.30 -1.87 -7.65
C ALA A 62 9.46 -2.74 -8.15
N ALA A 63 9.28 -3.44 -9.28
CA ALA A 63 10.31 -4.26 -9.88
C ALA A 63 11.51 -3.43 -10.39
N LEU A 64 11.26 -2.27 -11.01
CA LEU A 64 12.32 -1.37 -11.47
C LEU A 64 13.10 -0.77 -10.30
N LEU A 65 12.43 -0.39 -9.22
CA LEU A 65 13.08 0.13 -8.01
C LEU A 65 13.94 -0.94 -7.34
N ASP A 66 13.46 -2.18 -7.26
CA ASP A 66 14.23 -3.31 -6.72
C ASP A 66 15.44 -3.62 -7.60
N TYR A 67 15.27 -3.63 -8.93
CA TYR A 67 16.36 -3.82 -9.88
C TYR A 67 17.41 -2.72 -9.75
N ALA A 68 16.99 -1.45 -9.74
CA ALA A 68 17.89 -0.32 -9.59
C ALA A 68 18.65 -0.35 -8.24
N ALA A 69 17.98 -0.76 -7.15
CA ALA A 69 18.62 -0.92 -5.85
C ALA A 69 19.72 -1.99 -5.86
N ILE A 70 19.52 -3.09 -6.59
CA ILE A 70 20.52 -4.16 -6.73
C ILE A 70 21.66 -3.72 -7.65
N THR A 71 21.36 -3.15 -8.81
CA THR A 71 22.35 -2.82 -9.85
C THR A 71 23.16 -1.57 -9.53
N PHE A 72 22.52 -0.52 -9.02
CA PHE A 72 23.16 0.77 -8.77
C PHE A 72 23.34 1.07 -7.28
N GLY A 73 22.48 0.52 -6.42
CA GLY A 73 22.50 0.77 -4.97
C GLY A 73 23.28 -0.24 -4.13
N GLY A 74 23.85 -1.29 -4.74
CA GLY A 74 24.64 -2.30 -4.03
C GLY A 74 23.83 -3.18 -3.08
N VAL A 75 22.50 -3.20 -3.20
CA VAL A 75 21.63 -4.04 -2.37
C VAL A 75 21.75 -5.50 -2.79
N SER A 76 21.79 -6.40 -1.81
CA SER A 76 21.85 -7.83 -2.07
C SER A 76 20.61 -8.30 -2.86
N SER A 77 20.85 -9.12 -3.90
CA SER A 77 19.79 -9.80 -4.65
C SER A 77 19.14 -10.95 -3.90
N PHE A 78 19.39 -11.09 -2.59
CA PHE A 78 18.86 -12.17 -1.74
C PHE A 78 17.33 -12.33 -1.84
N CYS A 79 16.61 -11.21 -1.85
CA CYS A 79 15.14 -11.20 -1.92
C CYS A 79 14.59 -11.50 -3.33
N VAL A 80 15.43 -11.42 -4.37
CA VAL A 80 15.05 -11.78 -5.73
C VAL A 80 15.25 -13.29 -5.89
N SER A 81 14.13 -13.98 -6.09
CA SER A 81 14.05 -15.44 -6.16
C SER A 81 12.79 -15.83 -6.97
N PRO A 82 12.59 -17.11 -7.32
CA PRO A 82 11.36 -17.55 -7.98
C PRO A 82 10.09 -17.15 -7.19
N ALA A 83 10.17 -17.04 -5.87
CA ALA A 83 9.07 -16.60 -5.01
C ALA A 83 8.64 -15.13 -5.23
N TYR A 84 9.41 -14.32 -5.97
CA TYR A 84 9.06 -12.92 -6.24
C TYR A 84 7.70 -12.76 -6.92
N VAL A 85 7.26 -13.76 -7.69
CA VAL A 85 5.92 -13.82 -8.30
C VAL A 85 4.78 -13.80 -7.26
N MET A 86 5.05 -14.22 -6.02
CA MET A 86 4.08 -14.19 -4.92
C MET A 86 3.74 -12.76 -4.46
N LEU A 87 4.50 -11.75 -4.90
CA LEU A 87 4.13 -10.35 -4.69
C LEU A 87 2.85 -9.98 -5.44
N ILE A 88 2.51 -10.68 -6.54
CA ILE A 88 1.29 -10.42 -7.31
C ILE A 88 0.04 -10.65 -6.44
N PRO A 89 -0.21 -11.84 -5.87
CA PRO A 89 -1.34 -12.03 -4.96
C PRO A 89 -1.20 -11.21 -3.67
N ALA A 90 0.02 -10.99 -3.18
CA ALA A 90 0.25 -10.19 -1.97
C ALA A 90 -0.24 -8.74 -2.13
N TYR A 91 0.20 -8.03 -3.16
CA TYR A 91 -0.18 -6.63 -3.41
C TYR A 91 -1.56 -6.52 -4.07
N GLY A 92 -1.96 -7.54 -4.85
CA GLY A 92 -3.31 -7.65 -5.39
C GLY A 92 -4.38 -7.71 -4.30
N SER A 93 -4.13 -8.42 -3.21
CA SER A 93 -5.04 -8.48 -2.05
C SER A 93 -5.28 -7.10 -1.41
N LEU A 94 -4.24 -6.27 -1.30
CA LEU A 94 -4.33 -4.91 -0.76
C LEU A 94 -5.16 -4.00 -1.66
N TRP A 95 -4.92 -4.07 -2.97
CA TRP A 95 -5.72 -3.33 -3.94
C TRP A 95 -7.20 -3.75 -3.89
N LEU A 96 -7.48 -5.05 -3.85
CA LEU A 96 -8.84 -5.58 -3.74
C LEU A 96 -9.54 -5.11 -2.45
N ALA A 97 -8.83 -5.10 -1.33
CA ALA A 97 -9.35 -4.61 -0.06
C ALA A 97 -9.67 -3.10 -0.10
N GLY A 98 -8.77 -2.29 -0.65
CA GLY A 98 -9.02 -0.86 -0.86
C GLY A 98 -10.22 -0.61 -1.78
N HIS A 99 -10.32 -1.37 -2.88
CA HIS A 99 -11.44 -1.29 -3.82
C HIS A 99 -12.77 -1.73 -3.20
N TRP A 100 -12.75 -2.75 -2.34
CA TRP A 100 -13.92 -3.16 -1.57
C TRP A 100 -14.34 -2.07 -0.57
N TYR A 101 -13.37 -1.51 0.16
CA TYR A 101 -13.62 -0.45 1.13
C TYR A 101 -14.22 0.82 0.47
N ALA A 102 -13.77 1.19 -0.73
CA ALA A 102 -14.32 2.32 -1.49
C ALA A 102 -15.85 2.23 -1.72
N LYS A 103 -16.38 1.00 -1.80
CA LYS A 103 -17.84 0.74 -1.95
C LYS A 103 -18.59 0.85 -0.62
N LYS A 104 -17.91 0.60 0.50
CA LYS A 104 -18.44 0.69 1.87
C LYS A 104 -18.21 2.05 2.53
N TYR A 105 -17.42 2.91 1.90
CA TYR A 105 -17.07 4.22 2.41
C TYR A 105 -18.29 5.10 2.71
N GLN A 106 -18.29 5.67 3.91
CA GLN A 106 -19.22 6.70 4.36
C GLN A 106 -18.44 7.75 5.14
N PHE A 107 -18.80 9.03 5.04
CA PHE A 107 -18.14 10.10 5.80
C PHE A 107 -18.69 10.16 7.24
N ASN A 108 -18.40 9.13 8.03
CA ASN A 108 -18.76 9.01 9.45
C ASN A 108 -17.76 8.08 10.17
N TRP A 109 -17.80 8.10 11.50
CA TRP A 109 -16.93 7.29 12.35
C TRP A 109 -17.12 5.78 12.17
N HIS A 110 -18.33 5.32 11.83
CA HIS A 110 -18.60 3.90 11.59
C HIS A 110 -17.84 3.33 10.40
N SER A 111 -17.40 4.18 9.45
CA SER A 111 -16.57 3.76 8.32
C SER A 111 -15.13 3.41 8.71
N LEU A 112 -14.68 3.72 9.93
CA LEU A 112 -13.36 3.32 10.42
C LEU A 112 -13.28 1.82 10.71
N LEU A 113 -14.37 1.19 11.17
CA LEU A 113 -14.38 -0.24 11.45
C LEU A 113 -14.11 -1.09 10.19
N PRO A 114 -14.86 -0.95 9.07
CA PRO A 114 -14.57 -1.69 7.85
C PRO A 114 -13.21 -1.30 7.24
N LEU A 115 -12.72 -0.06 7.45
CA LEU A 115 -11.37 0.32 7.05
C LEU A 115 -10.32 -0.50 7.79
N SER A 116 -10.35 -0.46 9.12
CA SER A 116 -9.39 -1.15 9.99
C SER A 116 -9.39 -2.66 9.73
N LEU A 117 -10.57 -3.28 9.62
CA LEU A 117 -10.68 -4.71 9.30
C LEU A 117 -10.09 -5.04 7.92
N SER A 118 -10.35 -4.21 6.90
CA SER A 118 -9.79 -4.41 5.56
C SER A 118 -8.27 -4.34 5.57
N VAL A 119 -7.71 -3.36 6.29
CA VAL A 119 -6.27 -3.14 6.38
C VAL A 119 -5.58 -4.29 7.10
N VAL A 120 -6.11 -4.72 8.25
CA VAL A 120 -5.55 -5.84 9.03
C VAL A 120 -5.56 -7.12 8.20
N LEU A 121 -6.71 -7.48 7.62
CA LEU A 121 -6.86 -8.71 6.84
C LEU A 121 -5.99 -8.69 5.58
N ALA A 122 -6.01 -7.59 4.82
CA ALA A 122 -5.20 -7.50 3.60
C ALA A 122 -3.70 -7.50 3.91
N THR A 123 -3.26 -6.87 5.00
CA THR A 123 -1.85 -6.91 5.42
C THR A 123 -1.45 -8.32 5.83
N ALA A 124 -2.31 -9.05 6.55
CA ALA A 124 -2.04 -10.43 6.94
C ALA A 124 -1.92 -11.35 5.71
N ILE A 125 -2.88 -11.26 4.79
CA ILE A 125 -2.86 -12.00 3.52
C ILE A 125 -1.60 -11.65 2.71
N SER A 126 -1.26 -10.36 2.64
CA SER A 126 -0.05 -9.89 1.96
C SER A 126 1.22 -10.48 2.56
N GLN A 127 1.31 -10.56 3.90
CA GLN A 127 2.44 -11.21 4.58
C GLN A 127 2.50 -12.71 4.33
N VAL A 128 1.35 -13.42 4.34
CA VAL A 128 1.29 -14.84 4.00
C VAL A 128 1.83 -15.09 2.58
N PHE A 129 1.41 -14.31 1.59
CA PHE A 129 1.89 -14.48 0.22
C PHE A 129 3.35 -14.05 0.05
N SER A 130 3.73 -12.86 0.53
CA SER A 130 5.09 -12.34 0.34
C SER A 130 6.12 -13.03 1.23
N GLY A 131 5.94 -12.96 2.55
CA GLY A 131 6.84 -13.58 3.53
C GLY A 131 6.79 -15.10 3.49
N GLY A 132 5.59 -15.69 3.47
CA GLY A 132 5.42 -17.14 3.40
C GLY A 132 5.86 -17.69 2.05
N GLY A 133 5.46 -17.03 0.97
CA GLY A 133 5.92 -17.41 -0.37
C GLY A 133 7.44 -17.37 -0.50
N PHE A 134 8.09 -16.33 0.02
CA PHE A 134 9.55 -16.28 0.08
C PHE A 134 10.13 -17.40 0.94
N TYR A 135 9.59 -17.62 2.13
CA TYR A 135 10.12 -18.62 3.06
C TYR A 135 10.04 -20.05 2.50
N PHE A 136 8.93 -20.42 1.86
CA PHE A 136 8.72 -21.77 1.33
C PHE A 136 9.25 -21.97 -0.11
N PHE A 137 9.24 -20.95 -0.97
CA PHE A 137 9.49 -21.11 -2.41
C PHE A 137 10.73 -20.37 -2.95
N SER A 138 11.45 -19.60 -2.12
CA SER A 138 12.64 -18.87 -2.60
C SER A 138 13.87 -19.75 -2.83
N GLY A 139 13.90 -20.96 -2.25
CA GLY A 139 15.10 -21.81 -2.20
C GLY A 139 16.17 -21.33 -1.21
N ARG A 140 15.88 -20.32 -0.39
CA ARG A 140 16.83 -19.78 0.62
C ARG A 140 16.80 -20.53 1.95
N TYR A 141 15.73 -21.25 2.24
CA TYR A 141 15.54 -22.03 3.45
C TYR A 141 15.54 -23.52 3.09
N THR A 142 16.38 -24.30 3.77
CA THR A 142 16.61 -25.72 3.44
C THR A 142 15.50 -26.63 3.95
N GLN A 143 14.86 -26.29 5.07
CA GLN A 143 13.79 -27.09 5.70
C GLN A 143 12.68 -26.17 6.24
N PRO A 144 11.92 -25.49 5.36
CA PRO A 144 10.90 -24.56 5.80
C PRO A 144 9.74 -25.30 6.50
N THR A 145 9.39 -24.89 7.71
CA THR A 145 8.26 -25.42 8.50
C THR A 145 7.18 -24.37 8.75
N LEU A 146 5.92 -24.81 8.90
CA LEU A 146 4.82 -23.90 9.25
C LEU A 146 4.99 -23.27 10.64
N ALA A 147 5.59 -23.98 11.59
CA ALA A 147 5.83 -23.47 12.95
C ALA A 147 6.80 -22.28 12.94
N GLU A 148 7.96 -22.44 12.30
CA GLU A 148 8.94 -21.35 12.19
C GLU A 148 8.38 -20.17 11.38
N TYR A 149 7.61 -20.45 10.32
CA TYR A 149 6.95 -19.38 9.59
C TYR A 149 5.92 -18.64 10.47
N GLY A 150 5.19 -19.34 11.34
CA GLY A 150 4.28 -18.71 12.30
C GLY A 150 5.00 -17.73 13.22
N GLU A 151 6.17 -18.10 13.75
CA GLU A 151 7.01 -17.20 14.56
C GLU A 151 7.48 -15.98 13.75
N ARG A 152 7.96 -16.20 12.52
CA ARG A 152 8.35 -15.12 11.60
C ARG A 152 7.18 -14.18 11.32
N PHE A 153 6.00 -14.73 11.06
CA PHE A 153 4.80 -13.96 10.81
C PHE A 153 4.47 -13.05 12.01
N VAL A 154 4.47 -13.59 13.22
CA VAL A 154 4.21 -12.81 14.45
C VAL A 154 5.28 -11.72 14.66
N ASN A 155 6.53 -11.99 14.30
CA ASN A 155 7.62 -11.01 14.42
C ASN A 155 7.52 -9.87 13.39
N TYR A 156 7.15 -10.16 12.13
CA TYR A 156 7.15 -9.15 11.05
C TYR A 156 5.80 -8.46 10.82
N PHE A 157 4.68 -9.13 11.13
CA PHE A 157 3.34 -8.60 10.88
C PHE A 157 3.05 -7.27 11.61
N PRO A 158 3.40 -7.06 12.89
CA PRO A 158 3.13 -5.81 13.59
C PRO A 158 3.81 -4.61 12.93
N SER A 159 5.07 -4.76 12.49
CA SER A 159 5.79 -3.70 11.78
C SER A 159 5.15 -3.41 10.42
N ALA A 160 4.80 -4.45 9.66
CA ALA A 160 4.11 -4.27 8.38
C ALA A 160 2.77 -3.53 8.54
N LEU A 161 1.99 -3.89 9.57
CA LEU A 161 0.70 -3.26 9.89
C LEU A 161 0.89 -1.80 10.34
N SER A 162 1.90 -1.52 11.16
CA SER A 162 2.22 -0.16 11.60
C SER A 162 2.59 0.74 10.41
N ASN A 163 3.41 0.24 9.48
CA ASN A 163 3.85 0.99 8.31
C ASN A 163 2.67 1.38 7.40
N ILE A 164 1.78 0.44 7.07
CA ILE A 164 0.60 0.76 6.28
C ILE A 164 -0.35 1.70 7.03
N ALA A 165 -0.57 1.47 8.33
CA ALA A 165 -1.44 2.31 9.15
C ALA A 165 -0.95 3.76 9.22
N PHE A 166 0.37 3.98 9.31
CA PHE A 166 0.97 5.32 9.28
C PHE A 166 0.58 6.09 8.01
N TYR A 167 0.81 5.52 6.83
CA TYR A 167 0.46 6.19 5.57
C TYR A 167 -1.05 6.34 5.36
N LEU A 168 -1.85 5.37 5.81
CA LEU A 168 -3.31 5.49 5.75
C LEU A 168 -3.85 6.57 6.69
N ALA A 169 -3.29 6.73 7.88
CA ALA A 169 -3.67 7.80 8.79
C ALA A 169 -3.42 9.17 8.16
N LEU A 170 -2.26 9.36 7.51
CA LEU A 170 -1.96 10.57 6.76
C LEU A 170 -2.96 10.78 5.61
N ALA A 171 -3.23 9.74 4.82
CA ALA A 171 -4.19 9.82 3.72
C ALA A 171 -5.61 10.18 4.20
N VAL A 172 -6.06 9.59 5.31
CA VAL A 172 -7.35 9.92 5.93
C VAL A 172 -7.38 11.37 6.42
N ALA A 173 -6.31 11.85 7.08
CA ALA A 173 -6.23 13.23 7.53
C ALA A 173 -6.36 14.22 6.35
N PHE A 174 -5.58 14.02 5.28
CA PHE A 174 -5.67 14.84 4.07
C PHE A 174 -7.04 14.75 3.42
N HIS A 175 -7.64 13.56 3.37
CA HIS A 175 -8.97 13.36 2.81
C HIS A 175 -10.05 14.10 3.60
N VAL A 176 -10.02 14.03 4.94
CA VAL A 176 -10.95 14.75 5.81
C VAL A 176 -10.80 16.26 5.62
N ILE A 177 -9.57 16.78 5.63
CA ILE A 177 -9.30 18.20 5.42
C ILE A 177 -9.85 18.65 4.05
N ALA A 178 -9.60 17.89 2.99
CA ALA A 178 -10.08 18.22 1.65
C ALA A 178 -11.62 18.21 1.56
N VAL A 179 -12.28 17.23 2.19
CA VAL A 179 -13.75 17.17 2.22
C VAL A 179 -14.34 18.35 3.01
N LEU A 180 -13.75 18.72 4.15
CA LEU A 180 -14.21 19.85 4.95
C LEU A 180 -14.01 21.18 4.22
N ALA A 181 -12.85 21.38 3.58
CA ALA A 181 -12.56 22.58 2.80
C ALA A 181 -13.51 22.76 1.60
N ALA A 182 -13.84 21.66 0.92
CA ALA A 182 -14.79 21.68 -0.20
C ALA A 182 -16.21 22.05 0.26
N ARG A 183 -16.67 21.51 1.41
CA ARG A 183 -17.98 21.85 2.00
C ARG A 183 -18.06 23.29 2.48
N ALA A 184 -17.00 23.81 3.08
CA ALA A 184 -16.95 25.22 3.50
C ALA A 184 -17.05 26.17 2.30
N SER A 185 -16.38 25.82 1.19
CA SER A 185 -16.38 26.61 -0.04
C SER A 185 -17.75 26.64 -0.72
N SER A 186 -18.50 25.54 -0.69
CA SER A 186 -19.86 25.50 -1.27
C SER A 186 -20.85 26.36 -0.48
N VAL A 187 -20.80 26.34 0.86
CA VAL A 187 -21.65 27.18 1.72
C VAL A 187 -21.39 28.67 1.48
N HIS A 188 -20.13 29.06 1.26
CA HIS A 188 -19.78 30.46 0.99
C HIS A 188 -20.24 30.96 -0.39
N GLN A 189 -20.40 30.07 -1.37
CA GLN A 189 -20.94 30.44 -2.68
C GLN A 189 -22.46 30.57 -2.67
N GLU A 190 -23.17 29.71 -1.94
CA GLU A 190 -24.62 29.78 -1.78
C GLU A 190 -25.05 31.05 -1.04
N ASN A 191 -24.29 31.49 -0.03
CA ASN A 191 -24.60 32.71 0.73
C ASN A 191 -24.28 34.02 -0.02
N LYS A 192 -23.71 33.96 -1.23
CA LYS A 192 -23.38 35.11 -2.08
C LYS A 192 -24.27 35.25 -3.32
N SER A 193 -25.16 34.28 -3.59
CA SER A 193 -26.10 34.27 -4.72
C SER A 193 -27.46 34.78 -4.28
#